data_AF-A0A9N8L007-F1
#
_entry.id   AF-A0A9N8L007-F1
#
_cell.length_a   1.000
_cell.length_b   1.000
_cell.length_c   1.000
_cell.angle_alpha   90.00
_cell.angle_beta   90.00
_cell.angle_gamma   90.00
#
_symmetry.space_group_name_H-M   'P 1'
#
loop_
_entity.id
_entity.type
_entity.pdbx_description
1 polymer ?
#
loop_
_entity_poly.entity_id
_entity_poly.type
_entity_poly.pdbx_seq_one_letter_code
_entity_poly.pdbx_strand_id
1 'polypeptide(L)'
;MALDPRTKPTPFSKFRPKTKAKVKRLNKNKKCPETEKPMNIGTYEVPTQLDLVQYTKRILMKFFNSYHEKTLYLLKDIKEATRATVEIEKRCHSGKAKISYRECVKQVSKKCVAITKDLVASLEKQKLEVTSLTQERICDMNSMRTDPIELIKNLATDEATMSFALPAFLRLLGGCSSYCFMDLPPDRRPRLRQLTDQDLVVRHFLTNKNYVQLIKETRSYV
;
A
#
# COMPACT_ATOMS: atom_id res chain seq x y z
N MET A 1 67.53 -32.04 26.98
CA MET A 1 67.42 -30.58 26.72
C MET A 1 66.42 -30.39 25.60
N ALA A 2 65.54 -29.38 25.72
CA ALA A 2 64.49 -28.96 24.76
C ALA A 2 63.35 -30.00 24.56
N LEU A 3 62.17 -29.76 25.13
CA LEU A 3 61.02 -29.01 24.54
C LEU A 3 60.42 -29.73 23.32
N ASP A 4 59.28 -30.42 23.53
CA ASP A 4 58.12 -30.17 22.66
C ASP A 4 56.80 -30.37 23.45
N PRO A 5 55.83 -29.45 23.35
CA PRO A 5 54.62 -29.41 24.16
C PRO A 5 53.36 -29.80 23.36
N ARG A 6 52.22 -29.82 24.08
CA ARG A 6 50.83 -29.70 23.58
C ARG A 6 50.04 -31.00 23.42
N THR A 7 49.70 -31.53 24.60
CA THR A 7 48.32 -31.66 25.10
C THR A 7 47.18 -31.78 24.08
N LYS A 8 46.54 -32.95 24.14
CA LYS A 8 45.30 -33.37 23.44
C LYS A 8 44.12 -32.43 23.73
N PRO A 9 43.17 -32.27 22.79
CA PRO A 9 41.99 -31.44 22.95
C PRO A 9 40.94 -32.10 23.86
N THR A 10 40.48 -31.36 24.87
CA THR A 10 39.33 -31.73 25.71
C THR A 10 38.01 -31.25 25.09
N PRO A 11 36.87 -31.91 25.39
CA PRO A 11 35.67 -31.83 24.58
C PRO A 11 34.70 -30.72 25.04
N PHE A 12 34.16 -30.01 24.05
CA PHE A 12 32.87 -29.29 24.01
C PHE A 12 32.24 -28.89 25.36
N SER A 13 32.45 -27.63 25.76
CA SER A 13 31.62 -26.96 26.75
C SER A 13 30.19 -26.82 26.22
N LYS A 14 29.25 -27.54 26.86
CA LYS A 14 27.81 -27.45 26.59
C LYS A 14 27.29 -26.04 26.92
N PHE A 15 27.15 -25.19 25.92
CA PHE A 15 26.30 -23.99 26.02
C PHE A 15 24.85 -24.43 26.21
N ARG A 16 24.33 -24.30 27.44
CA ARG A 16 22.89 -24.29 27.72
C ARG A 16 22.49 -22.85 28.05
N PRO A 17 21.83 -22.10 27.14
CA PRO A 17 21.10 -20.92 27.56
C PRO A 17 19.86 -21.36 28.33
N LYS A 18 19.90 -21.23 29.65
CA LYS A 18 18.71 -21.25 30.52
C LYS A 18 18.05 -19.87 30.47
N THR A 19 17.04 -19.69 29.64
CA THR A 19 16.00 -18.68 29.88
C THR A 19 14.66 -19.26 29.47
N LYS A 20 14.05 -20.01 30.40
CA LYS A 20 12.60 -20.24 30.34
C LYS A 20 11.95 -18.88 30.58
N ALA A 21 11.59 -18.18 29.51
CA ALA A 21 10.64 -17.09 29.60
C ALA A 21 9.37 -17.67 30.25
N LYS A 22 9.12 -17.32 31.52
CA LYS A 22 7.86 -17.62 32.18
C LYS A 22 6.80 -16.80 31.46
N VAL A 23 6.16 -17.41 30.47
CA VAL A 23 4.88 -16.94 29.94
C VAL A 23 3.94 -16.94 31.15
N LYS A 24 3.67 -15.76 31.71
CA LYS A 24 2.59 -15.57 32.67
C LYS A 24 1.34 -16.11 31.99
N ARG A 25 0.86 -17.27 32.46
CA ARG A 25 -0.46 -17.78 32.09
C ARG A 25 -1.45 -16.70 32.54
N LEU A 26 -1.96 -15.91 31.60
CA LEU A 26 -3.11 -15.06 31.81
C LEU A 26 -4.22 -15.95 32.38
N ASN A 27 -4.62 -15.65 33.61
CA ASN A 27 -5.66 -16.36 34.34
C ASN A 27 -6.93 -16.41 33.49
N LYS A 28 -7.26 -17.59 32.95
CA LYS A 28 -8.47 -17.87 32.15
C LYS A 28 -9.79 -17.74 32.93
N ASN A 29 -9.76 -17.42 34.22
CA ASN A 29 -10.92 -17.43 35.12
C ASN A 29 -11.13 -16.09 35.87
N LYS A 30 -11.05 -14.94 35.19
CA LYS A 30 -11.71 -13.74 35.71
C LYS A 30 -13.09 -13.65 35.06
N LYS A 31 -14.14 -14.03 35.80
CA LYS A 31 -15.49 -13.54 35.51
C LYS A 31 -15.40 -12.01 35.43
N CYS A 32 -15.91 -11.40 34.37
CA CYS A 32 -15.94 -9.94 34.29
C CYS A 32 -16.66 -9.41 35.54
N PRO A 33 -16.12 -8.41 36.23
CA PRO A 33 -16.82 -7.83 37.38
C PRO A 33 -18.17 -7.29 36.90
N GLU A 34 -19.27 -7.84 37.42
CA GLU A 34 -20.64 -7.50 37.01
C GLU A 34 -21.12 -6.14 37.57
N THR A 35 -20.23 -5.26 38.01
CA THR A 35 -20.59 -4.17 38.94
C THR A 35 -19.78 -2.89 38.81
N GLU A 36 -19.29 -2.52 37.62
CA GLU A 36 -18.96 -1.11 37.38
C GLU A 36 -20.25 -0.32 37.18
N LYS A 37 -20.54 0.61 38.09
CA LYS A 37 -21.62 1.58 37.92
C LYS A 37 -21.07 2.77 37.12
N PRO A 38 -21.79 3.28 36.10
CA PRO A 38 -21.38 4.47 35.38
C PRO A 38 -21.26 5.64 36.35
N MET A 39 -20.17 6.40 36.22
CA MET A 39 -19.90 7.57 37.04
C MET A 39 -20.33 8.81 36.25
N ASN A 40 -20.91 9.80 36.90
CA ASN A 40 -21.31 11.04 36.23
C ASN A 40 -20.33 12.17 36.55
N ILE A 41 -19.88 12.88 35.52
CA ILE A 41 -19.13 14.13 35.65
C ILE A 41 -20.04 15.24 35.13
N GLY A 42 -20.73 15.92 36.04
CA GLY A 42 -21.77 16.90 35.69
C GLY A 42 -22.95 16.24 34.98
N THR A 43 -23.26 16.69 33.77
CA THR A 43 -24.32 16.12 32.91
C THR A 43 -23.84 14.94 32.05
N TYR A 44 -22.57 14.59 32.11
CA TYR A 44 -21.97 13.55 31.26
C TYR A 44 -21.84 12.23 32.02
N GLU A 45 -22.38 11.16 31.46
CA GLU A 45 -22.16 9.79 31.92
C GLU A 45 -20.81 9.27 31.39
N VAL A 46 -19.94 8.83 32.30
CA VAL A 46 -18.64 8.23 31.97
C VAL A 46 -18.86 6.75 31.65
N PRO A 47 -18.48 6.28 30.44
CA PRO A 47 -18.62 4.88 30.05
C PRO A 47 -17.88 3.93 30.99
N THR A 48 -18.47 2.77 31.26
CA THR A 48 -17.81 1.71 32.03
C THR A 48 -16.73 1.01 31.18
N GLN A 49 -15.83 0.25 31.81
CA GLN A 49 -14.86 -0.58 31.10
C GLN A 49 -15.54 -1.56 30.15
N LEU A 50 -16.69 -2.11 30.56
CA LEU A 50 -17.48 -3.02 29.73
C LEU A 50 -17.99 -2.30 28.47
N ASP A 51 -18.50 -1.08 28.62
CA ASP A 51 -19.00 -0.27 27.50
C ASP A 51 -17.87 0.06 26.52
N LEU A 52 -16.70 0.44 27.04
CA LEU A 52 -15.51 0.70 26.24
C LEU A 52 -15.07 -0.55 25.45
N VAL A 53 -15.04 -1.72 26.08
CA VAL A 53 -14.68 -2.97 25.41
C VAL A 53 -15.71 -3.35 24.34
N GLN A 54 -17.02 -3.26 24.63
CA GLN A 54 -18.07 -3.57 23.67
C GLN A 54 -18.06 -2.61 22.48
N TYR A 55 -17.92 -1.31 22.74
CA TYR A 55 -17.83 -0.28 21.73
C TYR A 55 -16.62 -0.50 20.82
N THR A 56 -15.46 -0.77 21.42
CA THR A 56 -14.23 -1.07 20.70
C THR A 56 -14.39 -2.30 19.80
N LYS A 57 -14.96 -3.39 20.32
CA LYS A 57 -15.25 -4.59 19.50
C LYS A 57 -16.14 -4.29 18.29
N ARG A 58 -17.22 -3.52 18.50
CA ARG A 58 -18.14 -3.13 17.40
C ARG A 58 -17.43 -2.28 16.34
N ILE A 59 -16.67 -1.28 16.77
CA ILE A 59 -15.91 -0.42 15.86
C ILE A 59 -14.89 -1.21 15.07
N LEU A 60 -14.12 -2.05 15.75
CA LEU A 60 -13.03 -2.82 15.16
C LEU A 60 -13.57 -3.81 14.10
N MET A 61 -14.71 -4.45 14.36
CA MET A 61 -15.42 -5.25 13.35
C MET A 61 -15.93 -4.41 12.17
N LYS A 62 -16.48 -3.22 12.43
CA LYS A 62 -16.98 -2.34 11.36
C LYS A 62 -15.86 -1.90 10.41
N PHE A 63 -14.75 -1.41 10.96
CA PHE A 63 -13.59 -1.00 10.16
C PHE A 63 -12.98 -2.18 9.41
N PHE A 64 -12.80 -3.32 10.09
CA PHE A 64 -12.28 -4.52 9.43
C PHE A 64 -13.18 -4.98 8.28
N ASN A 65 -14.49 -5.01 8.45
CA ASN A 65 -15.41 -5.41 7.37
C ASN A 65 -15.34 -4.45 6.19
N SER A 66 -15.32 -3.13 6.45
CA SER A 66 -15.21 -2.14 5.38
C SER A 66 -13.89 -2.25 4.63
N TYR A 67 -12.78 -2.39 5.35
CA TYR A 67 -11.45 -2.64 4.78
C TYR A 67 -11.42 -3.94 3.97
N HIS A 68 -12.01 -5.02 4.50
CA HIS A 68 -12.07 -6.32 3.85
C HIS A 68 -12.81 -6.26 2.52
N GLU A 69 -14.02 -5.68 2.50
CA GLU A 69 -14.82 -5.54 1.28
C GLU A 69 -14.07 -4.72 0.22
N LYS A 70 -13.55 -3.54 0.59
CA LYS A 70 -12.78 -2.68 -0.30
C LYS A 70 -11.56 -3.39 -0.89
N THR A 71 -10.85 -4.18 -0.07
CA THR A 71 -9.71 -4.97 -0.52
C THR A 71 -10.12 -6.01 -1.57
N LEU A 72 -11.24 -6.70 -1.36
CA LEU A 72 -11.74 -7.68 -2.33
C LEU A 72 -12.14 -7.03 -3.66
N TYR A 73 -12.78 -5.86 -3.61
CA TYR A 73 -13.10 -5.07 -4.80
C TYR A 73 -11.82 -4.65 -5.55
N LEU A 74 -10.83 -4.11 -4.84
CA LEU A 74 -9.54 -3.74 -5.42
C LEU A 74 -8.86 -4.92 -6.14
N LEU A 75 -8.84 -6.10 -5.52
CA LEU A 75 -8.27 -7.31 -6.13
C LEU A 75 -9.03 -7.73 -7.40
N LYS A 76 -10.36 -7.59 -7.39
CA LYS A 76 -11.19 -7.85 -8.57
C LYS A 76 -10.88 -6.86 -9.69
N ASP A 77 -10.80 -5.58 -9.39
CA ASP A 77 -10.53 -4.52 -10.35
C ASP A 77 -9.13 -4.64 -10.96
N ILE A 78 -8.12 -4.99 -10.15
CA ILE A 78 -6.77 -5.29 -10.63
C ILE A 78 -6.79 -6.45 -11.64
N LYS A 79 -7.54 -7.51 -11.33
CA LYS A 79 -7.67 -8.68 -12.22
C LYS A 79 -8.36 -8.29 -13.53
N GLU A 80 -9.39 -7.46 -13.48
CA GLU A 80 -10.13 -6.99 -14.64
C GLU A 80 -9.30 -6.04 -15.52
N ALA A 81 -8.63 -5.07 -14.91
CA ALA A 81 -7.69 -4.18 -15.59
C ALA A 81 -6.55 -4.96 -16.28
N THR A 82 -6.02 -6.00 -15.61
CA THR A 82 -5.01 -6.88 -16.22
C THR A 82 -5.56 -7.63 -17.43
N ARG A 83 -6.83 -8.07 -17.41
CA ARG A 83 -7.46 -8.70 -18.58
C ARG A 83 -7.63 -7.71 -19.73
N ALA A 84 -8.01 -6.48 -19.44
CA ALA A 84 -8.17 -5.42 -20.44
C ALA A 84 -6.85 -5.11 -21.18
N THR A 85 -5.69 -5.33 -20.55
CA THR A 85 -4.38 -5.15 -21.21
C THR A 85 -4.20 -6.05 -22.45
N VAL A 86 -4.85 -7.22 -22.49
CA VAL A 86 -4.79 -8.16 -23.61
C VAL A 86 -5.54 -7.59 -24.82
N GLU A 87 -6.62 -6.86 -24.59
CA GLU A 87 -7.39 -6.22 -25.66
C GLU A 87 -6.62 -5.04 -26.27
N ILE A 88 -5.92 -4.28 -25.44
CA ILE A 88 -5.02 -3.21 -25.90
C ILE A 88 -3.87 -3.81 -26.71
N GLU A 89 -3.30 -4.93 -26.28
CA GLU A 89 -2.23 -5.63 -27.01
C GLU A 89 -2.65 -5.99 -28.45
N LYS A 90 -3.93 -6.34 -28.66
CA LYS A 90 -4.48 -6.66 -29.98
C LYS A 90 -4.59 -5.43 -30.89
N ARG A 91 -4.65 -4.22 -30.33
CA ARG A 91 -4.77 -2.95 -31.08
C ARG A 91 -3.41 -2.34 -31.47
N CYS A 92 -2.30 -2.95 -31.05
CA CYS A 92 -0.95 -2.48 -31.39
C CYS A 92 -0.62 -2.81 -32.86
N HIS A 93 -0.17 -1.83 -33.63
CA HIS A 93 -0.03 -1.93 -35.09
C HIS A 93 1.27 -2.66 -35.49
N SER A 94 2.37 -2.42 -34.77
CA SER A 94 3.67 -3.03 -35.02
C SER A 94 3.97 -4.23 -34.11
N GLY A 95 4.62 -5.27 -34.67
CA GLY A 95 5.12 -6.42 -33.91
C GLY A 95 6.15 -6.04 -32.84
N LYS A 96 6.97 -5.00 -33.08
CA LYS A 96 7.93 -4.49 -32.09
C LYS A 96 7.24 -3.75 -30.95
N ALA A 97 6.28 -2.88 -31.28
CA ALA A 97 5.44 -2.18 -30.31
C ALA A 97 4.71 -3.16 -29.37
N LYS A 98 4.18 -4.25 -29.95
CA LYS A 98 3.50 -5.32 -29.22
C LYS A 98 4.42 -6.04 -28.21
N ILE A 99 5.67 -6.31 -28.59
CA ILE A 99 6.66 -6.94 -27.69
C ILE A 99 6.98 -6.02 -26.51
N SER A 100 7.31 -4.75 -26.76
CA SER A 100 7.63 -3.78 -25.71
C SER A 100 6.46 -3.52 -24.77
N TYR A 101 5.24 -3.42 -25.32
CA TYR A 101 4.02 -3.33 -24.54
C TYR A 101 3.85 -4.55 -23.61
N ARG A 102 3.97 -5.76 -24.17
CA ARG A 102 3.82 -7.01 -23.43
C ARG A 102 4.85 -7.12 -22.30
N GLU A 103 6.10 -6.73 -22.55
CA GLU A 103 7.15 -6.72 -21.53
C GLU A 103 6.85 -5.73 -20.41
N CYS A 104 6.41 -4.52 -20.74
CA CYS A 104 6.00 -3.52 -19.77
C CYS A 104 4.84 -4.03 -18.89
N VAL A 105 3.77 -4.54 -19.51
CA VAL A 105 2.62 -5.11 -18.80
C VAL A 105 3.05 -6.27 -17.92
N LYS A 106 3.93 -7.16 -18.40
CA LYS A 106 4.45 -8.28 -17.62
C LYS A 106 5.20 -7.82 -16.37
N GLN A 107 6.01 -6.75 -16.47
CA GLN A 107 6.70 -6.19 -15.31
C GLN A 107 5.74 -5.56 -14.29
N VAL A 108 4.77 -4.77 -14.77
CA VAL A 108 3.75 -4.15 -13.91
C VAL A 108 2.91 -5.22 -13.21
N SER A 109 2.46 -6.24 -13.94
CA SER A 109 1.71 -7.37 -13.39
C SER A 109 2.53 -8.16 -12.38
N LYS A 110 3.83 -8.40 -12.61
CA LYS A 110 4.68 -9.11 -11.64
C LYS A 110 4.79 -8.35 -10.31
N LYS A 111 4.99 -7.03 -10.37
CA LYS A 111 5.02 -6.17 -9.17
C LYS A 111 3.66 -6.17 -8.46
N CYS A 112 2.58 -6.09 -9.22
CA CYS A 112 1.23 -6.12 -8.66
C CYS A 112 0.91 -7.47 -8.00
N VAL A 113 1.34 -8.60 -8.57
CA VAL A 113 1.16 -9.93 -7.95
C VAL A 113 1.89 -10.04 -6.62
N ALA A 114 3.09 -9.47 -6.49
CA ALA A 114 3.79 -9.42 -5.20
C ALA A 114 2.99 -8.61 -4.17
N ILE A 115 2.61 -7.37 -4.53
CA ILE A 115 1.86 -6.46 -3.64
C ILE A 115 0.51 -7.06 -3.22
N THR A 116 -0.22 -7.65 -4.16
CA THR A 116 -1.54 -8.27 -3.88
C THR A 116 -1.43 -9.51 -3.01
N LYS A 117 -0.36 -10.31 -3.13
CA LYS A 117 -0.11 -11.43 -2.20
C LYS A 117 0.19 -10.93 -0.79
N ASP A 118 1.04 -9.91 -0.67
CA ASP A 118 1.37 -9.31 0.63
C ASP A 118 0.11 -8.70 1.27
N LEU A 119 -0.74 -8.05 0.47
CA LEU A 119 -2.03 -7.50 0.91
C LEU A 119 -2.97 -8.60 1.42
N VAL A 120 -3.10 -9.73 0.71
CA VAL A 120 -3.92 -10.86 1.15
C VAL A 120 -3.39 -11.46 2.45
N ALA A 121 -2.07 -11.66 2.57
CA ALA A 121 -1.46 -12.18 3.79
C ALA A 121 -1.66 -11.23 4.98
N SER A 122 -1.54 -9.91 4.76
CA SER A 122 -1.83 -8.90 5.78
C SER A 122 -3.30 -8.95 6.21
N LEU A 123 -4.22 -9.04 5.25
CA LEU A 123 -5.65 -9.10 5.51
C LEU A 123 -6.05 -10.37 6.30
N GLU A 124 -5.44 -11.52 6.00
CA GLU A 124 -5.65 -12.76 6.76
C GLU A 124 -5.12 -12.64 8.19
N LYS A 125 -3.94 -12.04 8.37
CA LYS A 125 -3.37 -11.78 9.70
C LYS A 125 -4.26 -10.83 10.51
N GLN A 126 -4.69 -9.72 9.92
CA GLN A 126 -5.58 -8.75 10.55
C GLN A 126 -6.93 -9.39 10.92
N LYS A 127 -7.46 -10.28 10.06
CA LYS A 127 -8.66 -11.07 10.37
C LYS A 127 -8.47 -11.92 11.63
N LEU A 128 -7.35 -12.62 11.74
CA LEU A 128 -7.05 -13.45 12.92
C LEU A 128 -6.92 -12.61 14.19
N GLU A 129 -6.27 -11.44 14.10
CA GLU A 129 -6.15 -10.52 15.23
C GLU A 129 -7.51 -9.96 15.66
N VAL A 130 -8.32 -9.48 14.72
CA VAL A 130 -9.68 -8.97 14.95
C VAL A 130 -10.59 -10.04 15.55
N THR A 131 -10.59 -11.25 14.99
CA THR A 131 -11.41 -12.37 15.50
C THR A 131 -10.96 -12.81 16.89
N SER A 132 -9.66 -12.86 17.17
CA SER A 132 -9.15 -13.21 18.50
C SER A 132 -9.60 -12.20 19.57
N LEU A 133 -9.53 -10.90 19.27
CA LEU A 133 -9.92 -9.83 20.21
C LEU A 133 -11.44 -9.76 20.43
N THR A 134 -12.22 -10.12 19.40
CA THR A 134 -13.68 -10.08 19.48
C THR A 134 -14.27 -11.32 20.17
N GLN A 135 -13.66 -12.50 19.98
CA GLN A 135 -14.10 -13.76 20.58
C GLN A 135 -13.65 -13.94 22.03
N GLU A 136 -12.50 -13.38 22.44
CA GLU A 136 -12.06 -13.45 23.83
C GLU A 136 -13.04 -12.69 24.76
N ARG A 137 -13.37 -13.30 25.91
CA ARG A 137 -14.08 -12.62 27.00
C ARG A 137 -13.11 -11.65 27.69
N ILE A 138 -12.92 -10.50 27.05
CA ILE A 138 -12.11 -9.40 27.55
C ILE A 138 -13.02 -8.54 28.43
N CYS A 139 -12.60 -8.32 29.67
CA CYS A 139 -13.34 -7.56 30.68
C CYS A 139 -12.71 -6.19 30.96
N ASP A 140 -11.48 -5.98 30.49
CA ASP A 140 -10.66 -4.78 30.71
C ASP A 140 -9.80 -4.56 29.46
N MET A 141 -9.68 -3.33 28.98
CA MET A 141 -8.83 -2.96 27.84
C MET A 141 -7.36 -3.36 28.06
N ASN A 142 -6.87 -3.33 29.31
CA ASN A 142 -5.51 -3.74 29.66
C ASN A 142 -5.26 -5.25 29.54
N SER A 143 -6.34 -6.04 29.45
CA SER A 143 -6.25 -7.49 29.24
C SER A 143 -6.21 -7.89 27.77
N MET A 144 -6.34 -6.92 26.85
CA MET A 144 -6.19 -7.17 25.41
C MET A 144 -4.74 -7.49 25.07
N ARG A 145 -4.54 -8.49 24.20
CA ARG A 145 -3.21 -8.89 23.73
C ARG A 145 -2.55 -7.84 22.84
N THR A 146 -3.34 -7.00 22.20
CA THR A 146 -2.93 -5.96 21.25
C THR A 146 -3.74 -4.70 21.53
N ASP A 147 -3.14 -3.52 21.39
CA ASP A 147 -3.86 -2.25 21.55
C ASP A 147 -4.90 -2.10 20.41
N PRO A 148 -6.20 -2.11 20.73
CA PRO A 148 -7.23 -2.01 19.71
C PRO A 148 -7.28 -0.64 19.02
N ILE A 149 -6.79 0.43 19.67
CA ILE A 149 -6.73 1.76 19.07
C ILE A 149 -5.66 1.78 17.98
N GLU A 150 -4.51 1.17 18.25
CA GLU A 150 -3.44 1.00 17.27
C GLU A 150 -3.93 0.16 16.08
N LEU A 151 -4.68 -0.91 16.32
CA LEU A 151 -5.25 -1.74 15.26
C LEU A 151 -6.27 -0.96 14.40
N ILE A 152 -7.14 -0.16 15.02
CA ILE A 152 -8.08 0.72 14.30
C ILE A 152 -7.32 1.74 13.45
N LYS A 153 -6.26 2.36 13.98
CA LYS A 153 -5.43 3.31 13.25
C LYS A 153 -4.76 2.67 12.04
N ASN A 154 -4.22 1.47 12.20
CA ASN A 154 -3.60 0.73 11.11
C ASN A 154 -4.62 0.39 10.02
N LEU A 155 -5.79 -0.13 10.39
CA LEU A 155 -6.87 -0.43 9.44
C LEU A 155 -7.35 0.82 8.68
N ALA A 156 -7.52 1.95 9.37
CA ALA A 156 -7.93 3.20 8.75
C ALA A 156 -6.86 3.75 7.78
N THR A 157 -5.58 3.60 8.13
CA THR A 157 -4.47 3.99 7.26
C THR A 157 -4.41 3.11 6.02
N ASP A 158 -4.50 1.80 6.19
CA ASP A 158 -4.52 0.84 5.08
C ASP A 158 -5.73 1.12 4.15
N GLU A 159 -6.90 1.38 4.72
CA GLU A 159 -8.09 1.78 3.97
C GLU A 159 -7.87 3.05 3.14
N ALA A 160 -7.27 4.09 3.72
CA ALA A 160 -6.95 5.31 3.00
C ALA A 160 -5.97 5.06 1.85
N THR A 161 -4.92 4.26 2.07
CA THR A 161 -3.93 3.94 1.02
C THR A 161 -4.52 3.14 -0.14
N MET A 162 -5.50 2.25 0.12
CA MET A 162 -6.18 1.50 -0.94
C MET A 162 -6.90 2.39 -1.95
N SER A 163 -7.37 3.56 -1.52
CA SER A 163 -8.02 4.55 -2.39
C SER A 163 -7.12 5.01 -3.54
N PHE A 164 -5.80 4.96 -3.36
CA PHE A 164 -4.80 5.35 -4.35
C PHE A 164 -4.22 4.17 -5.13
N ALA A 165 -4.40 2.94 -4.64
CA ALA A 165 -3.80 1.74 -5.23
C ALA A 165 -4.32 1.46 -6.65
N LEU A 166 -5.64 1.50 -6.86
CA LEU A 166 -6.23 1.25 -8.17
C LEU A 166 -5.86 2.34 -9.20
N PRO A 167 -6.02 3.65 -8.92
CA PRO A 167 -5.59 4.70 -9.85
C PRO A 167 -4.10 4.61 -10.19
N ALA A 168 -3.23 4.30 -9.22
CA ALA A 168 -1.80 4.14 -9.46
C ALA A 168 -1.51 2.93 -10.38
N PHE A 169 -2.16 1.80 -10.13
CA PHE A 169 -2.03 0.61 -10.98
C PHE A 169 -2.49 0.86 -12.41
N LEU A 170 -3.67 1.49 -12.58
CA LEU A 170 -4.19 1.86 -13.89
C LEU A 170 -3.28 2.84 -14.62
N ARG A 171 -2.67 3.81 -13.91
CA ARG A 171 -1.69 4.73 -14.49
C ARG A 171 -0.45 4.00 -14.98
N LEU A 172 0.06 3.01 -14.24
CA LEU A 172 1.21 2.20 -14.66
C LEU A 172 0.88 1.37 -15.91
N LEU A 173 -0.30 0.74 -15.95
CA LEU A 173 -0.77 0.01 -17.13
C LEU A 173 -1.00 0.94 -18.33
N GLY A 174 -1.59 2.12 -18.09
CA GLY A 174 -1.78 3.16 -19.10
C GLY A 174 -0.45 3.67 -19.66
N GLY A 175 0.59 3.77 -18.84
CA GLY A 175 1.95 4.08 -19.28
C GLY A 175 2.48 3.07 -20.30
N CYS A 176 2.20 1.77 -20.12
CA CYS A 176 2.58 0.74 -21.10
C CYS A 176 1.90 0.95 -22.46
N SER A 177 0.68 1.48 -22.49
CA SER A 177 -0.06 1.70 -23.75
C SER A 177 0.67 2.66 -24.71
N SER A 178 1.53 3.55 -24.19
CA SER A 178 2.38 4.42 -25.03
C SER A 178 3.20 3.62 -26.05
N TYR A 179 3.68 2.42 -25.70
CA TYR A 179 4.42 1.56 -26.63
C TYR A 179 3.59 1.15 -27.86
N CYS A 180 2.27 1.10 -27.76
CA CYS A 180 1.37 0.73 -28.87
C CYS A 180 0.87 1.90 -29.71
N PHE A 181 0.99 3.13 -29.20
CA PHE A 181 0.55 4.35 -29.88
C PHE A 181 1.71 5.20 -30.43
N MET A 182 2.96 4.75 -30.25
CA MET A 182 4.17 5.40 -30.78
C MET A 182 4.44 5.15 -32.28
N ASP A 183 3.48 4.58 -33.02
CA ASP A 183 3.62 4.25 -34.46
C ASP A 183 3.31 5.42 -35.42
N LEU A 184 3.11 6.66 -34.94
CA LEU A 184 3.35 7.83 -35.79
C LEU A 184 4.84 8.17 -35.67
N PRO A 185 5.67 7.89 -36.69
CA PRO A 185 7.06 8.33 -36.64
C PRO A 185 7.07 9.85 -36.44
N PRO A 186 7.92 10.41 -35.56
CA PRO A 186 8.13 11.84 -35.55
C PRO A 186 8.57 12.22 -36.96
N ASP A 187 7.82 13.11 -37.60
CA ASP A 187 8.12 13.64 -38.93
C ASP A 187 9.60 14.03 -38.95
N ARG A 188 10.42 13.23 -39.65
CA ARG A 188 11.89 13.35 -39.69
C ARG A 188 12.36 14.50 -40.57
N ARG A 189 11.42 15.32 -41.05
CA ARG A 189 11.77 16.66 -41.55
C ARG A 189 12.48 17.37 -40.41
N PRO A 190 13.61 18.06 -40.65
CA PRO A 190 14.22 18.88 -39.63
C PRO A 190 13.14 19.84 -39.11
N ARG A 191 12.69 19.62 -37.87
CA ARG A 191 11.82 20.59 -37.21
C ARG A 191 12.68 21.82 -37.02
N LEU A 192 12.48 22.80 -37.90
CA LEU A 192 12.73 24.21 -37.60
C LEU A 192 12.37 24.40 -36.13
N ARG A 193 13.33 24.81 -35.28
CA ARG A 193 13.15 25.03 -33.83
C ARG A 193 11.76 25.65 -33.61
N GLN A 194 10.79 24.83 -33.23
CA GLN A 194 9.46 25.33 -32.93
C GLN A 194 9.64 26.01 -31.58
N LEU A 195 9.53 27.34 -31.56
CA LEU A 195 9.45 28.08 -30.31
C LEU A 195 8.37 27.40 -29.47
N THR A 196 8.73 27.01 -28.25
CA THR A 196 7.74 26.49 -27.32
C THR A 196 6.78 27.62 -26.96
N ASP A 197 5.55 27.30 -26.55
CA ASP A 197 4.59 28.34 -26.12
C ASP A 197 5.18 29.23 -25.02
N GLN A 198 6.10 28.69 -24.20
CA GLN A 198 6.87 29.43 -23.20
C GLN A 198 7.80 30.48 -23.84
N ASP A 199 8.48 30.17 -24.93
CA ASP A 199 9.35 31.12 -25.64
C ASP A 199 8.54 32.26 -26.27
N LEU A 200 7.32 31.99 -26.74
CA LEU A 200 6.41 33.01 -27.26
C LEU A 200 5.89 33.94 -26.16
N VAL A 201 5.57 33.39 -24.98
CA VAL A 201 5.21 34.19 -23.80
C VAL A 201 6.37 35.08 -23.38
N VAL A 202 7.58 34.51 -23.25
CA VAL A 202 8.79 35.26 -22.86
C VAL A 202 9.06 36.38 -23.86
N ARG A 203 8.96 36.12 -25.17
CA ARG A 203 9.16 37.16 -26.19
C ARG A 203 8.06 38.20 -26.22
N HIS A 204 6.81 37.82 -25.93
CA HIS A 204 5.72 38.78 -25.76
C HIS A 204 6.03 39.76 -24.64
N PHE A 205 6.47 39.26 -23.48
CA PHE A 205 6.87 40.13 -22.36
C PHE A 205 8.09 40.99 -22.67
N LEU A 206 9.09 40.46 -23.40
CA LEU A 206 10.31 41.20 -23.71
C LEU A 206 10.16 42.24 -24.82
N THR A 207 9.16 42.10 -25.70
CA THR A 207 9.02 42.95 -26.90
C THR A 207 7.69 43.69 -26.99
N ASN A 208 6.71 43.37 -26.12
CA ASN A 208 5.32 43.83 -26.18
C ASN A 208 4.62 43.61 -27.53
N LYS A 209 5.15 42.73 -28.38
CA LYS A 209 4.58 42.41 -29.69
C LYS A 209 3.49 41.36 -29.57
N ASN A 210 2.44 41.49 -30.36
CA ASN A 210 1.32 40.55 -30.32
C ASN A 210 1.72 39.17 -30.89
N TYR A 211 1.07 38.09 -30.46
CA TYR A 211 1.43 36.71 -30.81
C TYR A 211 1.59 36.48 -32.33
N VAL A 212 0.72 37.10 -33.13
CA VAL A 212 0.74 37.02 -34.60
C VAL A 212 2.00 37.69 -35.19
N GLN A 213 2.49 38.77 -34.58
CA GLN A 213 3.72 39.47 -35.00
C GLN A 213 4.96 38.65 -34.63
N LEU A 214 4.97 38.04 -33.44
CA LEU A 214 6.06 37.18 -32.97
C LEU A 214 6.25 35.94 -33.85
N ILE A 215 5.15 35.35 -34.34
CA ILE A 215 5.16 34.19 -35.24
C ILE A 215 5.63 34.57 -36.66
N LYS A 216 5.33 35.80 -37.12
CA LYS A 216 5.77 36.29 -38.43
C LYS A 216 7.25 36.64 -38.46
N GLU A 217 7.77 37.32 -37.43
CA GLU A 217 9.21 37.64 -37.32
C GLU A 217 10.08 36.40 -37.18
N THR A 218 9.57 35.32 -36.58
CA THR A 218 10.33 34.07 -36.48
C THR A 218 10.48 33.33 -37.81
N ARG A 219 9.64 33.62 -38.82
CA ARG A 219 9.80 33.07 -40.17
C ARG A 219 10.82 33.81 -41.02
N SER A 220 11.22 35.03 -40.64
CA SER A 220 12.21 35.84 -41.41
C SER A 220 13.65 35.68 -40.94
N TYR A 221 13.88 35.02 -39.80
CA TYR A 221 15.22 34.72 -39.26
C TYR A 221 15.65 33.26 -39.49
N VAL A 222 14.91 32.52 -40.33
CA VAL A 222 15.31 31.19 -40.80
C VAL A 222 15.35 31.16 -42.32
#